data_AF-A0AAD2PXB9-F1
#
_entry.id   AF-A0AAD2PXB9-F1
#
_cell.length_a   1.000
_cell.length_b   1.000
_cell.length_c   1.000
_cell.angle_alpha   90.00
_cell.angle_beta   90.00
_cell.angle_gamma   90.00
#
_symmetry.space_group_name_H-M   'P 1'
#
loop_
_entity.id
_entity.type
_entity.pdbx_description
1 polymer ?
#
loop_
_entity_poly.entity_id
_entity_poly.type
_entity_poly.pdbx_seq_one_letter_code
_entity_poly.pdbx_strand_id
1 'polypeptide(L)'
;MESGSSNNRGKKYCARGLEGHTKTGAISKNKNRASARAAVLMEQSKQWMRNEVDEQAIADAYIRASTSSQEWAQDVGKHDEDAAHDIYYMEEEDGLYATNAAFSLKSEGANVSSFEERRMDQVERPSGFHQQPWAMAA
;
A
#
# COMPACT_ATOMS: atom_id res chain seq x y z
N MET A 1 -23.53 17.73 23.47
CA MET A 1 -23.04 16.65 22.59
C MET A 1 -22.23 17.32 21.50
N GLU A 2 -20.93 17.48 21.73
CA GLU A 2 -20.02 18.11 20.75
C GLU A 2 -19.73 17.15 19.61
N SER A 3 -20.04 17.59 18.39
CA SER A 3 -19.76 16.89 17.15
C SER A 3 -18.28 17.06 16.81
N GLY A 4 -17.53 15.96 16.84
CA GLY A 4 -16.12 15.90 16.47
C GLY A 4 -15.92 16.25 15.00
N SER A 5 -15.13 17.30 14.75
CA SER A 5 -14.73 17.77 13.43
C SER A 5 -13.87 16.72 12.72
N SER A 6 -14.41 16.11 11.67
CA SER A 6 -13.81 15.07 10.83
C SER A 6 -12.91 15.67 9.73
N ASN A 7 -11.95 16.51 10.10
CA ASN A 7 -10.96 17.05 9.15
C ASN A 7 -9.71 16.15 9.05
N ASN A 8 -9.89 14.90 8.59
CA ASN A 8 -8.76 13.99 8.34
C ASN A 8 -8.84 13.26 6.99
N ARG A 9 -9.42 13.90 5.97
CA ARG A 9 -9.73 13.29 4.66
C ARG A 9 -8.55 13.14 3.70
N GLY A 10 -7.30 13.12 4.18
CA GLY A 10 -6.14 13.05 3.28
C GLY A 10 -4.83 12.56 3.87
N LYS A 11 -4.75 12.25 5.17
CA LYS A 11 -3.51 11.70 5.74
C LYS A 11 -3.38 10.23 5.31
N LYS A 12 -2.47 9.95 4.39
CA LYS A 12 -2.05 8.58 4.06
C LYS A 12 -1.38 8.02 5.32
N TYR A 13 -2.12 7.24 6.10
CA TYR A 13 -1.57 6.56 7.26
C TYR A 13 -0.53 5.54 6.78
N CYS A 14 0.72 5.70 7.25
CA CYS A 14 1.77 4.71 7.00
C CYS A 14 1.35 3.37 7.63
N ALA A 15 1.32 2.31 6.83
CA ALA A 15 0.95 0.97 7.30
C ALA A 15 2.10 0.26 8.04
N ARG A 16 3.31 0.82 8.00
CA ARG A 16 4.50 0.26 8.65
C ARG A 16 4.34 0.26 10.17
N GLY A 17 4.79 -0.81 10.81
CA GLY A 17 4.58 -1.04 12.24
C GLY A 17 3.17 -1.52 12.59
N LEU A 18 2.16 -1.30 11.74
CA LEU A 18 0.81 -1.86 11.90
C LEU A 18 0.67 -3.28 11.32
N GLU A 19 1.72 -3.84 10.75
CA GLU A 19 1.74 -5.21 10.22
C GLU A 19 1.33 -6.24 11.29
N GLY A 20 1.71 -6.03 12.55
CA GLY A 20 1.27 -6.89 13.66
C GLY A 20 -0.10 -6.52 14.24
N HIS A 21 -0.59 -5.32 13.94
CA HIS A 21 -1.80 -4.73 14.52
C HIS A 21 -3.00 -4.75 13.56
N THR A 22 -2.75 -5.02 12.28
CA THR A 22 -3.79 -5.31 11.29
C THR A 22 -4.02 -6.82 11.23
N LYS A 23 -5.29 -7.22 11.07
CA LYS A 23 -5.64 -8.65 10.95
C LYS A 23 -4.90 -9.30 9.78
N THR A 24 -4.87 -8.65 8.63
CA THR A 24 -4.24 -9.15 7.39
C THR A 24 -2.73 -9.24 7.51
N GLY A 25 -2.06 -8.24 8.09
CA GLY A 25 -0.63 -8.26 8.33
C GLY A 25 -0.23 -9.35 9.31
N ALA A 26 -0.98 -9.52 10.41
CA ALA A 26 -0.70 -10.53 11.42
C ALA A 26 -0.83 -11.96 10.84
N ILE A 27 -1.87 -12.20 10.04
CA ILE A 27 -2.06 -13.47 9.32
C ILE A 27 -0.90 -13.73 8.36
N SER A 28 -0.54 -12.74 7.54
CA SER A 28 0.54 -12.88 6.54
C SER A 28 1.88 -13.15 7.21
N LYS A 29 2.21 -12.42 8.29
CA LYS A 29 3.42 -12.61 9.08
C LYS A 29 3.49 -14.01 9.70
N ASN A 30 2.37 -14.53 10.21
CA ASN A 30 2.33 -15.86 10.79
C ASN A 30 2.45 -16.95 9.70
N LYS A 31 1.79 -16.76 8.56
CA LYS A 31 1.88 -17.67 7.41
C LYS A 31 3.32 -17.76 6.89
N ASN A 32 3.98 -16.62 6.68
CA ASN A 32 5.36 -16.59 6.17
C ASN A 32 6.32 -17.28 7.15
N ARG A 33 6.16 -17.06 8.46
CA ARG A 33 6.96 -17.74 9.49
C ARG A 33 6.70 -19.25 9.53
N ALA A 34 5.45 -19.67 9.44
CA ALA A 34 5.10 -21.08 9.40
C ALA A 34 5.68 -21.76 8.14
N SER A 35 5.59 -21.11 6.99
CA SER A 35 6.12 -21.64 5.72
C SER A 35 7.64 -21.79 5.75
N ALA A 36 8.37 -20.80 6.28
CA ALA A 36 9.82 -20.87 6.39
C ALA A 36 10.27 -22.02 7.33
N ARG A 37 9.60 -22.18 8.47
CA ARG A 37 9.86 -23.30 9.39
C ARG A 37 9.56 -24.65 8.75
N ALA A 38 8.43 -24.76 8.06
CA ALA A 38 8.05 -25.99 7.35
C ALA A 38 9.08 -26.37 6.29
N ALA A 39 9.60 -25.40 5.52
CA ALA A 39 10.64 -25.64 4.53
C ALA A 39 11.93 -26.21 5.15
N VAL A 40 12.38 -25.63 6.28
CA VAL A 40 13.56 -26.12 7.02
C VAL A 40 13.33 -27.53 7.55
N LEU A 41 12.22 -27.78 8.23
CA LEU A 41 11.91 -29.09 8.81
C LEU A 41 11.78 -30.17 7.73
N MET A 42 11.20 -29.82 6.58
CA MET A 42 11.10 -30.73 5.44
C MET A 42 12.48 -31.08 4.89
N GLU A 43 13.39 -30.11 4.78
CA GLU A 43 14.75 -30.37 4.31
C GLU A 43 15.55 -31.21 5.31
N GLN A 44 15.47 -30.89 6.60
CA GLN A 44 16.06 -31.69 7.67
C GLN A 44 15.53 -33.13 7.67
N SER A 45 14.23 -33.33 7.45
CA SER A 45 13.64 -34.66 7.35
C SER A 45 14.18 -35.46 6.16
N LYS A 46 14.37 -34.82 4.99
CA LYS A 46 14.99 -35.46 3.82
C LYS A 46 16.43 -35.89 4.10
N GLN A 47 17.22 -35.02 4.72
CA GLN A 47 18.61 -35.30 5.06
C GLN A 47 18.73 -36.42 6.11
N TRP A 48 17.86 -36.41 7.12
CA TRP A 48 17.78 -37.48 8.12
C TRP A 48 17.53 -38.86 7.48
N MET A 49 16.60 -38.94 6.53
CA MET A 49 16.33 -40.20 5.80
C MET A 49 17.51 -40.68 4.95
N ARG A 50 18.42 -39.79 4.55
CA ARG A 50 19.62 -40.10 3.77
C ARG A 50 20.86 -40.30 4.63
N ASN A 51 20.76 -40.06 5.94
CA ASN A 51 21.90 -40.03 6.85
C ASN A 51 23.00 -39.06 6.39
N GLU A 52 22.58 -37.92 5.86
CA GLU A 52 23.43 -36.82 5.37
C GLU A 52 23.22 -35.59 6.25
N VAL A 53 24.22 -34.70 6.30
CA VAL A 53 24.09 -33.37 6.91
C VAL A 53 24.66 -32.35 5.93
N ASP A 54 23.77 -31.55 5.36
CA ASP A 54 24.11 -30.44 4.47
C ASP A 54 23.47 -29.16 5.02
N GLU A 55 24.27 -28.40 5.75
CA GLU A 55 23.87 -27.13 6.36
C GLU A 55 23.49 -26.08 5.31
N GLN A 56 24.15 -26.10 4.14
CA GLN A 56 23.90 -25.15 3.08
C GLN A 56 22.53 -25.39 2.45
N ALA A 57 22.17 -26.65 2.19
CA ALA A 57 20.84 -26.99 1.67
C ALA A 57 19.70 -26.56 2.61
N ILE A 58 19.91 -26.66 3.93
CA ILE A 58 18.95 -26.17 4.94
C ILE A 58 18.83 -24.64 4.88
N ALA A 59 19.96 -23.93 4.81
CA ALA A 59 19.99 -22.48 4.69
C ALA A 59 19.26 -22.02 3.41
N ASP A 60 19.54 -22.68 2.28
CA ASP A 60 18.91 -22.38 1.00
C ASP A 60 17.39 -22.62 1.04
N ALA A 61 16.93 -23.66 1.75
CA ALA A 61 15.50 -23.91 1.93
C ALA A 61 14.81 -22.77 2.69
N TYR A 62 15.46 -22.24 3.73
CA TYR A 62 14.96 -21.07 4.46
C TYR A 62 14.96 -19.80 3.59
N ILE A 63 16.06 -19.54 2.87
CA ILE A 63 16.19 -18.36 2.00
C ILE A 63 15.08 -18.39 0.96
N ARG A 64 14.96 -19.47 0.19
CA ARG A 64 13.90 -19.62 -0.84
C ARG A 64 12.49 -19.39 -0.28
N ALA A 65 12.21 -19.85 0.94
CA ALA A 65 10.91 -19.69 1.57
C ALA A 65 10.65 -18.27 2.12
N SER A 66 11.70 -17.45 2.30
CA SER A 66 11.60 -16.11 2.90
C SER A 66 11.91 -14.96 1.93
N THR A 67 12.51 -15.21 0.76
CA THR A 67 12.91 -14.20 -0.23
C THR A 67 11.78 -13.23 -0.58
N SER A 68 10.61 -13.73 -0.97
CA SER A 68 9.49 -12.86 -1.37
C SER A 68 9.04 -11.91 -0.26
N SER A 69 9.06 -12.37 0.99
CA SER A 69 8.72 -11.53 2.13
C SER A 69 9.80 -10.50 2.46
N GLN A 70 11.06 -10.79 2.14
CA GLN A 70 12.17 -9.86 2.30
C GLN A 70 12.14 -8.77 1.21
N GLU A 71 11.95 -9.16 -0.05
CA GLU A 71 11.80 -8.23 -1.18
C GLU A 71 10.65 -7.25 -0.94
N TRP A 72 9.48 -7.76 -0.56
CA TRP A 72 8.35 -6.91 -0.23
C TRP A 72 8.65 -5.92 0.91
N ALA A 73 9.39 -6.36 1.94
CA ALA A 73 9.77 -5.48 3.04
C ALA A 73 10.74 -4.37 2.60
N GLN A 74 11.60 -4.65 1.62
CA GLN A 74 12.49 -3.67 0.99
C GLN A 74 11.71 -2.65 0.17
N ASP A 75 10.79 -3.12 -0.69
CA ASP A 75 9.96 -2.25 -1.52
C ASP A 75 9.11 -1.30 -0.66
N VAL A 76 8.46 -1.83 0.37
CA VAL A 76 7.71 -1.01 1.33
C VAL A 76 8.63 -0.03 2.04
N GLY A 77 9.82 -0.44 2.45
CA GLY A 77 10.80 0.44 3.09
C GLY A 77 11.21 1.62 2.22
N LYS A 78 11.42 1.38 0.93
CA LYS A 78 11.74 2.43 -0.04
C LYS A 78 10.56 3.39 -0.24
N HIS A 79 9.35 2.87 -0.36
CA HIS A 79 8.16 3.71 -0.43
C HIS A 79 7.96 4.57 0.82
N ASP A 80 8.28 4.05 2.00
CA ASP A 80 8.24 4.82 3.24
C ASP A 80 9.32 5.90 3.28
N GLU A 81 10.52 5.62 2.78
CA GLU A 81 11.60 6.60 2.62
C GLU A 81 11.18 7.76 1.70
N ASP A 82 10.65 7.43 0.51
CA ASP A 82 10.17 8.42 -0.46
C ASP A 82 9.04 9.28 0.15
N ALA A 83 8.07 8.66 0.83
CA ALA A 83 6.98 9.37 1.46
C ALA A 83 7.44 10.28 2.62
N ALA A 84 8.42 9.84 3.41
CA ALA A 84 9.00 10.65 4.48
C ALA A 84 9.79 11.83 3.92
N HIS A 85 10.54 11.62 2.83
CA HIS A 85 11.23 12.67 2.10
C HIS A 85 10.24 13.72 1.58
N ASP A 86 9.17 13.30 0.90
CA ASP A 86 8.14 14.23 0.39
C ASP A 86 7.55 15.10 1.50
N ILE A 87 7.24 14.53 2.67
CA ILE A 87 6.72 15.32 3.81
C ILE A 87 7.73 16.36 4.27
N TYR A 88 9.00 15.98 4.43
CA TYR A 88 10.04 16.88 4.93
C TYR A 88 10.30 18.06 3.99
N TYR A 89 10.34 17.83 2.67
CA TYR A 89 10.63 18.89 1.70
C TYR A 89 9.39 19.68 1.27
N MET A 90 8.17 19.14 1.38
CA MET A 90 6.94 19.92 1.21
C MET A 90 6.77 20.92 2.37
N GLU A 91 7.10 20.54 3.61
CA GLU A 91 7.01 21.45 4.78
C GLU A 91 7.95 22.68 4.70
N GLU A 92 9.06 22.62 3.97
CA GLU A 92 9.97 23.77 3.77
C GLU A 92 9.44 24.79 2.75
N GLU A 93 8.68 24.36 1.75
CA GLU A 93 8.02 25.26 0.80
C GLU A 93 6.76 25.90 1.43
N ASP A 94 5.95 25.13 2.16
CA ASP A 94 4.69 25.57 2.78
C ASP A 94 4.85 26.68 3.85
N GLY A 95 6.05 26.80 4.42
CA GLY A 95 6.39 27.81 5.42
C GLY A 95 6.34 29.25 4.90
N LEU A 96 6.34 29.46 3.58
CA LEU A 96 6.36 30.79 2.97
C LEU A 96 5.03 31.21 2.31
N TYR A 97 4.03 30.31 2.21
CA TYR A 97 2.73 30.65 1.57
C TYR A 97 1.55 30.66 2.55
N ALA A 98 1.69 30.05 3.74
CA ALA A 98 0.60 30.04 4.73
C ALA A 98 0.34 31.41 5.39
N THR A 99 1.29 32.35 5.33
CA THR A 99 1.13 33.70 5.91
C THR A 99 0.42 34.67 4.97
N ASN A 100 0.48 34.46 3.65
CA ASN A 100 -0.10 35.39 2.67
C ASN A 100 -1.58 35.13 2.39
N ALA A 101 -2.05 33.88 2.52
CA ALA A 101 -3.47 33.55 2.36
C ALA A 101 -4.35 34.12 3.49
N ALA A 102 -3.79 34.30 4.70
CA ALA A 102 -4.51 34.89 5.83
C ALA A 102 -4.57 36.44 5.76
N PHE A 103 -3.64 37.08 5.04
CA PHE A 103 -3.59 38.54 4.91
C PHE A 103 -4.44 39.07 3.74
N SER A 104 -4.55 38.30 2.65
CA SER A 104 -5.23 38.75 1.42
C SER A 104 -6.77 38.71 1.46
N LEU A 105 -7.39 38.11 2.49
CA LEU A 105 -8.85 37.97 2.59
C LEU A 105 -9.56 39.15 3.31
N LYS A 106 -8.85 40.25 3.61
CA LYS A 106 -9.46 41.41 4.30
C LYS A 106 -9.70 42.65 3.42
N SER A 107 -9.33 42.68 2.14
CA SER A 107 -9.37 43.94 1.36
C SER A 107 -10.36 44.04 0.20
N GLU A 108 -11.01 42.97 -0.27
CA GLU A 108 -11.89 43.07 -1.45
C GLU A 108 -13.08 42.12 -1.24
N GLY A 109 -14.35 42.54 -1.19
CA GLY A 109 -15.01 43.62 -1.90
C GLY A 109 -15.96 43.00 -2.93
N ALA A 110 -17.26 43.03 -2.62
CA ALA A 110 -18.39 43.10 -3.55
C ALA A 110 -18.56 42.04 -4.67
N ASN A 111 -19.79 41.49 -4.68
CA ASN A 111 -20.61 41.19 -5.87
C ASN A 111 -20.17 40.04 -6.81
N VAL A 112 -20.93 38.93 -6.78
CA VAL A 112 -20.90 37.92 -7.84
C VAL A 112 -22.31 37.77 -8.41
N SER A 113 -22.52 38.33 -9.59
CA SER A 113 -23.66 38.07 -10.45
C SER A 113 -23.40 36.89 -11.38
N SER A 114 -24.46 36.09 -11.59
CA SER A 114 -24.75 35.29 -12.78
C SER A 114 -24.02 33.97 -12.99
N PHE A 115 -24.68 32.94 -12.45
CA PHE A 115 -24.98 31.64 -13.05
C PHE A 115 -25.07 31.66 -14.59
N GLU A 116 -24.30 30.79 -15.26
CA GLU A 116 -24.64 30.28 -16.60
C GLU A 116 -24.46 28.76 -16.67
N GLU A 117 -25.59 28.10 -16.87
CA GLU A 117 -25.83 26.70 -17.11
C GLU A 117 -25.45 26.36 -18.56
N ARG A 118 -24.55 25.40 -18.78
CA ARG A 118 -24.31 24.82 -20.11
C ARG A 118 -24.45 23.31 -20.08
N ARG A 119 -25.67 22.86 -20.43
CA ARG A 119 -25.99 21.50 -20.84
C ARG A 119 -25.11 21.10 -22.04
N MET A 120 -24.60 19.87 -22.02
CA MET A 120 -24.35 19.12 -23.25
C MET A 120 -24.93 17.72 -23.12
N ASP A 121 -25.96 17.48 -23.90
CA ASP A 121 -26.57 16.18 -24.15
C ASP A 121 -25.68 15.34 -25.08
N GLN A 122 -25.60 14.04 -24.74
CA GLN A 122 -25.68 12.87 -25.62
C GLN A 122 -24.77 12.79 -26.86
N VAL A 123 -23.78 11.89 -26.83
CA VAL A 123 -23.36 11.09 -28.01
C VAL A 123 -23.00 9.66 -27.58
N GLU A 124 -23.94 8.75 -27.87
CA GLU A 124 -23.88 7.35 -28.29
C GLU A 124 -22.83 6.35 -27.72
N ARG A 125 -23.37 5.26 -27.16
CA ARG A 125 -22.67 4.00 -26.85
C ARG A 125 -22.52 3.14 -28.12
N PRO A 126 -21.35 2.55 -28.39
CA PRO A 126 -21.27 1.37 -29.26
C PRO A 126 -21.51 0.10 -28.45
N SER A 127 -22.51 -0.64 -28.93
CA SER A 127 -22.89 -2.00 -28.56
C SER A 127 -21.84 -3.03 -28.99
N GLY A 128 -21.49 -3.93 -28.05
CA GLY A 128 -21.13 -5.32 -28.35
C GLY A 128 -19.65 -5.60 -28.59
N PHE A 129 -19.05 -6.43 -27.72
CA PHE A 129 -18.29 -7.61 -28.16
C PHE A 129 -18.17 -8.62 -27.00
N HIS A 130 -18.91 -9.71 -27.15
CA HIS A 130 -18.57 -11.08 -26.77
C HIS A 130 -18.10 -11.40 -25.32
N GLN A 131 -19.06 -11.89 -24.51
CA GLN A 131 -18.78 -13.01 -23.60
C GLN A 131 -18.51 -14.26 -24.44
N GLN A 132 -17.55 -15.11 -24.07
CA GLN A 132 -17.84 -16.51 -23.74
C GLN A 132 -16.77 -17.16 -22.84
N PRO A 133 -17.20 -18.05 -21.93
CA PRO A 133 -16.37 -18.85 -21.02
C PRO A 133 -15.98 -20.19 -21.66
N TRP A 134 -14.88 -20.80 -21.24
CA TRP A 134 -14.73 -22.25 -21.38
C TRP A 134 -13.97 -22.81 -20.19
N ALA A 135 -14.73 -23.49 -19.34
CA ALA A 135 -14.21 -24.58 -18.56
C ALA A 135 -14.02 -25.82 -19.48
N MET A 136 -13.08 -26.66 -19.06
CA MET A 136 -13.06 -28.13 -19.17
C MET A 136 -12.11 -28.82 -20.16
N ALA A 137 -11.58 -29.93 -19.61
CA ALA A 137 -10.92 -31.11 -20.19
C ALA A 137 -9.42 -30.95 -20.53
N ALA A 138 -8.52 -31.85 -20.11
CA ALA A 138 -8.65 -33.25 -19.70
C ALA A 138 -7.60 -33.63 -18.63
#